data_AF-A0A7D5ME11-F1
#
_entry.id   AF-A0A7D5ME11-F1
#
_cell.length_a   1.000
_cell.length_b   1.000
_cell.length_c   1.000
_cell.angle_alpha   90.00
_cell.angle_beta   90.00
_cell.angle_gamma   90.00
#
_symmetry.space_group_name_H-M   'P 1'
#
loop_
_entity.id
_entity.type
_entity.pdbx_description
1 polymer ?
#
loop_
_entity_poly.entity_id
_entity_poly.type
_entity_poly.pdbx_seq_one_letter_code
_entity_poly.pdbx_strand_id
1 'polypeptide(L)'
;MANIIFTIPSVLNQGGGEKKTDISADSLTDAFVKISQIMGDDFKRRVLEGDGTPRSLINIYINGKNAKFSDGMNTVLNNGDEVYILPAVAGGSDELSAKELDRFSRQVMLEEIGYTGQLKLKNSKVCVVGVGGLGNPITSRLAAMGVGTLRIVDRDVIELSNLHRQTMFDESDVGQVKVEVAAKKLQKLNPDCKIESLAVSVNDYTALEVVEGCDVVIDALDSVNARYALNNACVKFGIPFVTGAAVGVSGQAFTILPKESACYYCMFPELNEDTMPTCSIEGVHPSILSIVGGIEVSEAVKIITGKKPSLSQRILHIDLENLDFTSTRTFRAEECPICGTGKITSVPKQELILEELCGRNRGKRTYSVTPTDTFDVDTVIVSNIAKKQGFIVENLGDLGLSLRTNDLSVSFMKKGSAVIVGSKDENDAILLYKSLLGRELSTKTSL
;
A
#
# COMPACT_ATOMS: atom_id res chain seq x y z
N MET A 1 -5.51 57.26 13.03
CA MET A 1 -5.32 56.17 12.06
C MET A 1 -4.03 56.35 11.33
N ALA A 2 -3.12 55.40 11.53
CA ALA A 2 -1.89 55.32 10.79
C ALA A 2 -2.15 54.73 9.39
N ASN A 3 -1.49 55.26 8.37
CA ASN A 3 -1.48 54.67 7.04
C ASN A 3 -0.40 53.59 6.98
N ILE A 4 -0.82 52.36 6.71
CA ILE A 4 0.02 51.17 6.68
C ILE A 4 -0.14 50.44 5.34
N ILE A 5 0.80 49.54 5.05
CA ILE A 5 0.67 48.58 3.94
C ILE A 5 0.34 47.21 4.54
N PHE A 6 -0.78 46.62 4.13
CA PHE A 6 -1.15 45.25 4.50
C PHE A 6 -0.85 44.31 3.33
N THR A 7 0.05 43.37 3.54
CA THR A 7 0.55 42.46 2.53
C THR A 7 0.02 41.04 2.77
N ILE A 8 -0.62 40.49 1.74
CA ILE A 8 -1.19 39.15 1.70
C ILE A 8 -0.37 38.31 0.72
N PRO A 9 0.17 37.17 1.15
CA PRO A 9 0.99 36.32 0.29
C PRO A 9 0.11 35.61 -0.74
N SER A 10 0.71 35.19 -1.85
CA SER A 10 0.01 34.52 -2.96
C SER A 10 -0.84 33.32 -2.53
N VAL A 11 -0.38 32.58 -1.52
CA VAL A 11 -1.07 31.43 -0.93
C VAL A 11 -2.41 31.79 -0.27
N LEU A 12 -2.55 33.01 0.25
CA LEU A 12 -3.79 33.53 0.82
C LEU A 12 -4.57 34.44 -0.15
N ASN A 13 -4.05 34.66 -1.36
CA ASN A 13 -4.62 35.50 -2.41
C ASN A 13 -4.98 34.71 -3.68
N GLN A 14 -5.53 33.50 -3.52
CA GLN A 14 -6.05 32.68 -4.63
C GLN A 14 -5.04 32.45 -5.79
N GLY A 15 -3.73 32.47 -5.52
CA GLY A 15 -2.69 32.32 -6.54
C GLY A 15 -2.47 33.56 -7.43
N GLY A 16 -3.15 34.68 -7.18
CA GLY A 16 -3.01 35.94 -7.90
C GLY A 16 -1.74 36.75 -7.59
N GLY A 17 -0.71 36.11 -7.05
CA GLY A 17 0.50 36.77 -6.56
C GLY A 17 0.34 37.43 -5.19
N GLU A 18 1.43 38.00 -4.69
CA GLU A 18 1.41 38.81 -3.46
C GLU A 18 0.59 40.08 -3.70
N LYS A 19 -0.29 40.41 -2.75
CA LYS A 19 -1.15 41.60 -2.81
C LYS A 19 -0.80 42.54 -1.67
N LYS A 20 -0.39 43.76 -2.02
CA LYS A 20 -0.17 44.87 -1.09
C LYS A 20 -1.36 45.81 -1.14
N THR A 21 -1.90 46.17 0.02
CA THR A 21 -3.08 47.03 0.12
C THR A 21 -2.82 48.12 1.14
N ASP A 22 -2.91 49.38 0.73
CA ASP A 22 -2.84 50.52 1.64
C ASP A 22 -4.13 50.62 2.46
N ILE A 23 -4.00 50.64 3.79
CA ILE A 23 -5.13 50.81 4.71
C ILE A 23 -4.78 51.79 5.82
N SER A 24 -5.79 52.50 6.34
CA SER A 24 -5.64 53.38 7.49
C SER A 24 -6.14 52.63 8.74
N ALA A 25 -5.29 52.34 9.71
CA ALA A 25 -5.65 51.57 10.92
C ALA A 25 -4.89 52.06 12.17
N ASP A 26 -5.52 51.95 13.35
CA ASP A 26 -4.88 52.31 14.62
C ASP A 26 -4.24 51.12 15.35
N SER A 27 -4.71 49.90 15.09
CA SER A 27 -4.21 48.65 15.70
C SER A 27 -4.30 47.48 14.74
N LEU A 28 -3.68 46.35 15.09
CA LEU A 28 -3.82 45.11 14.32
C LEU A 28 -5.29 44.64 14.23
N THR A 29 -6.08 44.74 15.31
CA THR A 29 -7.52 44.40 15.26
C THR A 29 -8.25 45.21 14.20
N ASP A 30 -8.05 46.52 14.17
CA ASP A 30 -8.67 47.41 13.19
C ASP A 30 -8.18 47.11 11.75
N ALA A 31 -6.89 46.82 11.59
CA ALA A 31 -6.31 46.42 10.31
C ALA A 31 -6.96 45.14 9.75
N PHE A 32 -7.17 44.12 10.59
CA PHE A 32 -7.80 42.85 10.18
C PHE A 32 -9.29 43.00 9.82
N VAL A 33 -10.02 43.88 10.52
CA VAL A 33 -11.42 44.20 10.15
C VAL A 33 -11.46 44.83 8.76
N LYS A 34 -10.61 45.83 8.51
CA LYS A 34 -10.58 46.58 7.24
C LYS A 34 -10.15 45.72 6.07
N ILE A 35 -9.05 44.97 6.20
CA ILE A 35 -8.58 44.11 5.11
C ILE A 35 -9.60 43.00 4.78
N SER A 36 -10.33 42.51 5.78
CA SER A 36 -11.38 41.50 5.59
C SER A 36 -12.60 42.04 4.83
N GLN A 37 -12.92 43.33 4.97
CA GLN A 37 -13.96 43.98 4.17
C GLN A 37 -13.52 44.12 2.71
N ILE A 38 -12.24 44.42 2.47
CA ILE A 38 -11.66 44.57 1.13
C ILE A 38 -11.56 43.22 0.42
N MET A 39 -11.15 42.17 1.13
CA MET A 39 -10.87 40.85 0.56
C MET A 39 -12.11 39.94 0.49
N GLY A 40 -13.17 40.27 1.21
CA GLY A 40 -14.43 39.52 1.18
C GLY A 40 -14.41 38.20 1.96
N ASP A 41 -15.48 37.43 1.81
CA ASP A 41 -15.79 36.31 2.71
C ASP A 41 -14.87 35.09 2.53
N ASP A 42 -14.31 34.87 1.35
CA ASP A 42 -13.34 33.77 1.15
C ASP A 42 -12.06 33.99 1.94
N PHE A 43 -11.55 35.23 2.00
CA PHE A 43 -10.40 35.57 2.84
C PHE A 43 -10.72 35.39 4.32
N LYS A 44 -11.88 35.89 4.76
CA LYS A 44 -12.32 35.71 6.16
C LYS A 44 -12.34 34.22 6.54
N ARG A 45 -12.91 33.37 5.69
CA ARG A 45 -12.97 31.92 5.93
C ARG A 45 -11.57 31.30 6.11
N ARG A 46 -10.57 31.76 5.35
CA ARG A 46 -9.19 31.24 5.37
C ARG A 46 -8.32 31.80 6.49
N VAL A 47 -8.56 33.04 6.91
CA VAL A 47 -7.64 33.80 7.78
C VAL A 47 -8.20 34.07 9.17
N LEU A 48 -9.53 34.08 9.34
CA LEU A 48 -10.19 34.37 10.62
C LEU A 48 -10.95 33.17 11.20
N GLU A 49 -11.11 33.16 12.52
CA GLU A 49 -12.05 32.31 13.24
C GLU A 49 -13.47 32.93 13.23
N GLY A 50 -14.46 32.16 13.71
CA GLY A 50 -15.87 32.60 13.75
C GLY A 50 -16.15 33.84 14.64
N ASP A 51 -15.24 34.16 15.56
CA ASP A 51 -15.31 35.35 16.42
C ASP A 51 -14.58 36.57 15.82
N GLY A 52 -14.01 36.44 14.62
CA GLY A 52 -13.31 37.51 13.91
C GLY A 52 -11.84 37.67 14.28
N THR A 53 -11.29 36.83 15.18
CA THR A 53 -9.86 36.82 15.48
C THR A 53 -9.08 36.08 14.38
N PRO A 54 -7.81 36.44 14.09
CA PRO A 54 -6.99 35.67 13.16
C PRO A 54 -6.81 34.23 13.65
N ARG A 55 -6.93 33.26 12.73
CA ARG A 55 -6.69 31.86 13.04
C ARG A 55 -5.33 31.67 13.69
N SER A 56 -5.23 30.72 14.62
CA SER A 56 -3.97 30.36 15.30
C SER A 56 -2.83 30.02 14.32
N LEU A 57 -3.19 29.57 13.11
CA LEU A 57 -2.31 29.26 12.00
C LEU A 57 -2.02 30.47 11.10
N ILE A 58 -2.17 31.72 11.56
CA ILE A 58 -1.76 32.92 10.82
C ILE A 58 -0.72 33.64 11.67
N ASN A 59 0.54 33.62 11.23
CA ASN A 59 1.61 34.42 11.80
C ASN A 59 1.53 35.85 11.24
N ILE A 60 1.68 36.83 12.11
CA ILE A 60 1.55 38.26 11.78
C ILE A 60 2.90 38.92 12.03
N TYR A 61 3.39 39.70 11.07
CA TYR A 61 4.63 40.45 11.15
C TYR A 61 4.35 41.94 10.94
N ILE A 62 5.03 42.79 11.71
CA ILE A 62 5.03 44.24 11.55
C ILE A 62 6.47 44.65 11.26
N ASN A 63 6.73 45.26 10.11
CA ASN A 63 8.08 45.65 9.66
C ASN A 63 9.10 44.48 9.79
N GLY A 64 8.67 43.27 9.45
CA GLY A 64 9.47 42.04 9.53
C GLY A 64 9.62 41.43 10.94
N LYS A 65 9.07 42.04 11.99
CA LYS A 65 9.09 41.48 13.36
C LYS A 65 7.77 40.78 13.70
N ASN A 66 7.84 39.57 14.26
CA ASN A 66 6.65 38.80 14.60
C ASN A 66 5.87 39.45 15.76
N ALA A 67 4.57 39.65 15.56
CA ALA A 67 3.68 40.33 16.50
C ALA A 67 3.36 39.51 17.78
N LYS A 68 3.78 38.23 17.86
CA LYS A 68 3.73 37.45 19.11
C LYS A 68 4.64 38.00 20.21
N PHE A 69 5.61 38.84 19.86
CA PHE A 69 6.54 39.48 20.81
C PHE A 69 6.15 40.92 21.20
N SER A 70 4.95 41.38 20.83
CA SER A 70 4.36 42.68 21.21
C SER A 70 3.05 42.50 21.99
N ASP A 71 2.23 43.54 22.13
CA ASP A 71 0.88 43.51 22.76
C ASP A 71 -0.17 42.73 21.93
N GLY A 72 0.26 41.78 21.08
CA GLY A 72 -0.60 40.97 20.23
C GLY A 72 -1.49 41.80 19.32
N MET A 73 -2.79 41.48 19.25
CA MET A 73 -3.76 42.18 18.39
C MET A 73 -4.04 43.63 18.81
N ASN A 74 -3.68 44.02 20.04
CA ASN A 74 -3.80 45.40 20.52
C ASN A 74 -2.58 46.27 20.18
N THR A 75 -1.58 45.71 19.50
CA THR A 75 -0.39 46.46 19.07
C THR A 75 -0.81 47.68 18.25
N VAL A 76 -0.36 48.86 18.68
CA VAL A 76 -0.59 50.15 18.02
C VAL A 76 0.29 50.24 16.77
N LEU A 77 -0.29 50.71 15.66
CA LEU A 77 0.38 50.84 14.37
C LEU A 77 0.78 52.30 14.11
N ASN A 78 1.92 52.51 13.46
CA ASN A 78 2.46 53.81 13.08
C ASN A 78 2.42 54.04 11.57
N ASN A 79 2.48 55.31 11.16
CA ASN A 79 2.53 55.66 9.74
C ASN A 79 3.74 55.02 9.06
N GLY A 80 3.48 54.31 7.97
CA GLY A 80 4.50 53.61 7.18
C GLY A 80 4.78 52.18 7.62
N ASP A 81 4.09 51.66 8.64
CA ASP A 81 4.25 50.25 9.02
C ASP A 81 3.80 49.31 7.88
N GLU A 82 4.52 48.21 7.68
CA GLU A 82 4.14 47.10 6.81
C GLU A 82 3.68 45.91 7.65
N VAL A 83 2.42 45.53 7.52
CA VAL A 83 1.84 44.34 8.14
C VAL A 83 1.84 43.21 7.13
N TYR A 84 2.53 42.12 7.44
CA TYR A 84 2.63 40.94 6.58
C TYR A 84 2.02 39.74 7.29
N ILE A 85 1.04 39.09 6.68
CA ILE A 85 0.50 37.84 7.21
C ILE A 85 1.14 36.67 6.49
N LEU A 86 1.49 35.65 7.25
CA LEU A 86 1.85 34.36 6.71
C LEU A 86 0.89 33.36 7.29
N PRO A 87 0.31 32.43 6.50
CA PRO A 87 -0.10 31.19 7.12
C PRO A 87 1.11 30.68 7.91
N ALA A 88 0.89 30.26 9.14
CA ALA A 88 1.87 29.60 9.95
C ALA A 88 2.21 28.30 9.23
N VAL A 89 3.13 28.40 8.28
CA VAL A 89 3.89 27.29 7.70
C VAL A 89 4.93 26.80 8.71
N ALA A 90 4.62 26.92 10.01
CA ALA A 90 5.42 26.55 11.18
C ALA A 90 4.79 27.29 12.36
N GLY A 91 3.63 26.83 12.81
CA GLY A 91 3.17 27.13 14.16
C GLY A 91 3.89 26.19 15.11
N GLY A 92 5.14 26.48 15.48
CA GLY A 92 5.79 25.95 16.69
C GLY A 92 5.76 24.44 16.96
N SER A 93 5.41 23.59 16.00
CA SER A 93 5.73 22.17 16.05
C SER A 93 6.85 21.94 15.05
N ASP A 94 8.04 21.60 15.55
CA ASP A 94 9.21 21.18 14.76
C ASP A 94 8.96 19.83 14.01
N GLU A 95 7.70 19.46 13.81
CA GLU A 95 7.31 18.14 13.32
C GLU A 95 7.26 18.07 11.80
N LEU A 96 6.94 19.16 11.10
CA LEU A 96 7.11 19.28 9.65
C LEU A 96 8.19 20.33 9.35
N SER A 97 9.24 19.92 8.67
CA SER A 97 10.32 20.83 8.24
C SER A 97 9.83 21.80 7.17
N ALA A 98 10.55 22.93 7.01
CA ALA A 98 10.26 23.91 5.96
C ALA A 98 10.24 23.28 4.55
N LYS A 99 11.14 22.30 4.30
CA LYS A 99 11.18 21.54 3.04
C LYS A 99 9.92 20.70 2.83
N GLU A 100 9.45 20.01 3.87
CA GLU A 100 8.21 19.21 3.80
C GLU A 100 6.99 20.11 3.58
N LEU A 101 6.96 21.28 4.19
CA LEU A 101 5.85 22.23 4.03
C LEU A 101 5.82 22.88 2.65
N ASP A 102 6.96 23.17 2.04
CA ASP A 102 7.02 23.59 0.65
C ASP A 102 6.54 22.46 -0.28
N ARG A 103 7.08 21.24 -0.09
CA ARG A 103 6.74 20.04 -0.87
C ARG A 103 5.25 19.70 -0.83
N PHE A 104 4.64 19.71 0.36
CA PHE A 104 3.25 19.31 0.57
C PHE A 104 2.28 20.49 0.67
N SER A 105 2.74 21.70 0.39
CA SER A 105 1.94 22.94 0.41
C SER A 105 0.55 22.78 -0.21
N ARG A 106 0.45 22.13 -1.38
CA ARG A 106 -0.83 21.95 -2.09
C ARG A 106 -1.76 20.96 -1.38
N GLN A 107 -1.22 19.96 -0.69
CA GLN A 107 -1.99 19.02 0.13
C GLN A 107 -2.43 19.65 1.46
N VAL A 108 -1.54 20.41 2.10
CA VAL A 108 -1.83 21.11 3.36
C VAL A 108 -2.97 22.14 3.19
N MET A 109 -3.16 22.69 1.98
CA MET A 109 -4.27 23.59 1.67
C MET A 109 -5.61 22.87 1.45
N LEU A 110 -5.63 21.55 1.24
CA LEU A 110 -6.88 20.80 1.10
C LEU A 110 -7.55 20.70 2.46
N GLU A 111 -8.84 21.06 2.53
CA GLU A 111 -9.66 20.84 3.73
C GLU A 111 -9.67 19.36 4.12
N GLU A 112 -9.53 18.47 3.14
CA GLU A 112 -9.55 17.05 3.36
C GLU A 112 -8.29 16.51 4.07
N ILE A 113 -7.17 17.22 4.01
CA ILE A 113 -5.90 16.79 4.60
C ILE A 113 -5.47 17.80 5.67
N GLY A 114 -5.26 19.06 5.30
CA GLY A 114 -4.77 20.09 6.22
C GLY A 114 -3.36 19.81 6.75
N TYR A 115 -2.86 20.69 7.62
CA TYR A 115 -1.58 20.47 8.30
C TYR A 115 -1.60 19.19 9.15
N THR A 116 -2.66 19.01 9.94
CA THR A 116 -2.82 17.85 10.83
C THR A 116 -2.89 16.53 10.08
N GLY A 117 -3.59 16.47 8.94
CA GLY A 117 -3.62 15.26 8.11
C GLY A 117 -2.28 14.97 7.46
N GLN A 118 -1.53 16.00 7.04
CA GLN A 118 -0.17 15.82 6.52
C GLN A 118 0.78 15.27 7.60
N LEU A 119 0.65 15.74 8.84
CA LEU A 119 1.40 15.21 9.97
C LEU A 119 1.04 13.74 10.27
N LYS A 120 -0.25 13.39 10.21
CA LYS A 120 -0.69 11.99 10.34
C LYS A 120 -0.14 11.10 9.23
N LEU A 121 -0.07 11.59 7.98
CA LEU A 121 0.60 10.88 6.89
C LEU A 121 2.09 10.68 7.18
N LYS A 122 2.80 11.73 7.60
CA LYS A 122 4.22 11.64 7.97
C LYS A 122 4.47 10.65 9.10
N ASN A 123 3.55 10.52 10.05
CA ASN A 123 3.72 9.65 11.20
C ASN A 123 3.18 8.23 10.97
N SER A 124 2.57 7.95 9.81
CA SER A 124 1.97 6.64 9.55
C SER A 124 2.93 5.64 8.93
N LYS A 125 2.61 4.37 9.17
CA LYS A 125 3.22 3.21 8.53
C LYS A 125 2.17 2.45 7.71
N VAL A 126 2.32 2.48 6.39
CA VAL A 126 1.43 1.80 5.45
C VAL A 126 2.13 0.57 4.88
N CYS A 127 1.45 -0.58 4.88
CA CYS A 127 1.91 -1.78 4.17
C CYS A 127 1.18 -1.90 2.84
N VAL A 128 1.92 -2.01 1.73
CA VAL A 128 1.37 -2.33 0.41
C VAL A 128 1.86 -3.71 0.02
N VAL A 129 0.93 -4.63 -0.16
CA VAL A 129 1.21 -6.02 -0.54
C VAL A 129 0.95 -6.20 -2.02
N GLY A 130 2.01 -6.46 -2.78
CA GLY A 130 2.07 -6.41 -4.23
C GLY A 130 2.65 -5.07 -4.70
N VAL A 131 3.73 -5.11 -5.49
CA VAL A 131 4.34 -3.94 -6.15
C VAL A 131 4.25 -4.09 -7.67
N GLY A 132 3.28 -4.88 -8.14
CA GLY A 132 2.96 -5.09 -9.54
C GLY A 132 2.16 -3.94 -10.16
N GLY A 133 1.28 -4.26 -11.10
CA GLY A 133 0.54 -3.26 -11.89
C GLY A 133 -0.36 -2.35 -11.04
N LEU A 134 -1.01 -2.91 -10.03
CA LEU A 134 -1.84 -2.16 -9.08
C LEU A 134 -1.00 -1.46 -8.00
N GLY A 135 0.04 -2.15 -7.49
CA GLY A 135 0.92 -1.64 -6.43
C GLY A 135 1.82 -0.46 -6.86
N ASN A 136 2.23 -0.41 -8.12
CA ASN A 136 3.06 0.66 -8.68
C ASN A 136 2.45 2.07 -8.48
N PRO A 137 1.21 2.35 -8.96
CA PRO A 137 0.58 3.65 -8.74
C PRO A 137 0.27 3.92 -7.27
N ILE A 138 -0.02 2.89 -6.47
CA ILE A 138 -0.30 3.03 -5.02
C ILE A 138 0.93 3.51 -4.26
N THR A 139 2.02 2.76 -4.34
CA THR A 139 3.27 3.05 -3.62
C THR A 139 3.86 4.39 -4.04
N SER A 140 3.88 4.69 -5.34
CA SER A 140 4.35 5.98 -5.86
C SER A 140 3.56 7.15 -5.31
N ARG A 141 2.22 7.04 -5.28
CA ARG A 141 1.35 8.10 -4.76
C ARG A 141 1.52 8.26 -3.26
N LEU A 142 1.50 7.20 -2.47
CA LEU A 142 1.69 7.30 -1.01
C LEU A 142 3.04 7.92 -0.64
N ALA A 143 4.11 7.55 -1.35
CA ALA A 143 5.43 8.13 -1.15
C ALA A 143 5.41 9.64 -1.49
N ALA A 144 4.82 10.01 -2.63
CA ALA A 144 4.69 11.40 -3.05
C ALA A 144 3.76 12.23 -2.15
N MET A 145 2.77 11.61 -1.51
CA MET A 145 1.85 12.24 -0.55
C MET A 145 2.48 12.46 0.83
N GLY A 146 3.65 11.86 1.10
CA GLY A 146 4.39 12.06 2.34
C GLY A 146 4.02 11.07 3.45
N VAL A 147 3.66 9.83 3.10
CA VAL A 147 3.61 8.75 4.10
C VAL A 147 4.99 8.56 4.73
N GLY A 148 5.04 8.44 6.05
CA GLY A 148 6.29 8.30 6.81
C GLY A 148 7.06 7.04 6.52
N THR A 149 6.40 5.89 6.70
CA THR A 149 6.99 4.58 6.41
C THR A 149 6.11 3.80 5.44
N LEU A 150 6.71 3.37 4.32
CA LEU A 150 6.09 2.45 3.37
C LEU A 150 6.76 1.10 3.45
N ARG A 151 6.04 0.12 3.98
CA ARG A 151 6.40 -1.29 3.84
C ARG A 151 5.85 -1.78 2.51
N ILE A 152 6.72 -2.30 1.65
CA ILE A 152 6.35 -2.87 0.36
C ILE A 152 6.72 -4.35 0.33
N VAL A 153 5.78 -5.18 -0.11
CA VAL A 153 5.93 -6.64 -0.08
C VAL A 153 5.65 -7.22 -1.46
N ASP A 154 6.61 -7.93 -2.04
CA ASP A 154 6.44 -8.63 -3.31
C ASP A 154 7.53 -9.70 -3.42
N ARG A 155 7.21 -10.87 -3.95
CA ARG A 155 8.16 -11.99 -4.08
C ARG A 155 8.82 -12.06 -5.45
N ASP A 156 8.33 -11.32 -6.43
CA ASP A 156 8.67 -11.51 -7.82
C ASP A 156 9.89 -10.70 -8.26
N VAL A 157 10.37 -11.06 -9.46
CA VAL A 157 11.33 -10.30 -10.26
C VAL A 157 10.63 -9.54 -11.38
N ILE A 158 11.28 -8.52 -11.92
CA ILE A 158 10.76 -7.71 -13.02
C ILE A 158 10.93 -8.45 -14.34
N GLU A 159 9.85 -8.54 -15.12
CA GLU A 159 9.86 -9.13 -16.46
C GLU A 159 9.52 -8.10 -17.54
N LEU A 160 9.99 -8.31 -18.78
CA LEU A 160 9.64 -7.45 -19.91
C LEU A 160 8.11 -7.34 -20.12
N SER A 161 7.40 -8.45 -19.90
CA SER A 161 5.93 -8.55 -19.97
C SER A 161 5.21 -7.63 -18.96
N ASN A 162 5.90 -7.14 -17.93
CA ASN A 162 5.35 -6.33 -16.86
C ASN A 162 5.35 -4.83 -17.21
N LEU A 163 6.29 -4.38 -18.04
CA LEU A 163 6.59 -2.96 -18.22
C LEU A 163 5.44 -2.13 -18.79
N HIS A 164 4.53 -2.73 -19.57
CA HIS A 164 3.37 -2.02 -20.12
C HIS A 164 2.39 -1.53 -19.05
N ARG A 165 2.41 -2.09 -17.84
CA ARG A 165 1.52 -1.74 -16.73
C ARG A 165 2.22 -1.42 -15.41
N GLN A 166 3.51 -1.70 -15.28
CA GLN A 166 4.33 -1.43 -14.10
C GLN A 166 5.30 -0.29 -14.42
N THR A 167 4.77 0.91 -14.58
CA THR A 167 5.46 2.08 -15.15
C THR A 167 6.55 2.69 -14.28
N MET A 168 6.70 2.24 -13.03
CA MET A 168 7.87 2.54 -12.21
C MET A 168 9.12 1.85 -12.77
N PHE A 169 9.00 0.70 -13.40
CA PHE A 169 10.12 -0.10 -13.92
C PHE A 169 10.42 0.21 -15.38
N ASP A 170 11.65 -0.06 -15.80
CA ASP A 170 12.11 0.06 -17.19
C ASP A 170 12.92 -1.17 -17.63
N GLU A 171 13.34 -1.21 -18.90
CA GLU A 171 14.05 -2.38 -19.45
C GLU A 171 15.36 -2.69 -18.73
N SER A 172 16.01 -1.69 -18.12
CA SER A 172 17.26 -1.90 -17.38
C SER A 172 17.03 -2.61 -16.03
N ASP A 173 15.79 -2.65 -15.56
CA ASP A 173 15.42 -3.31 -14.31
C ASP A 173 15.07 -4.81 -14.49
N VAL A 174 14.93 -5.29 -15.72
CA VAL A 174 14.49 -6.66 -16.01
C VAL A 174 15.43 -7.69 -15.36
N GLY A 175 14.85 -8.66 -14.67
CA GLY A 175 15.56 -9.70 -13.90
C GLY A 175 15.91 -9.32 -12.46
N GLN A 176 15.73 -8.06 -12.06
CA GLN A 176 15.95 -7.61 -10.68
C GLN A 176 14.69 -7.85 -9.81
N VAL A 177 14.89 -7.98 -8.49
CA VAL A 177 13.81 -8.16 -7.51
C VAL A 177 12.94 -6.89 -7.44
N LYS A 178 11.62 -7.05 -7.59
CA LYS A 178 10.67 -5.91 -7.70
C LYS A 178 10.78 -4.96 -6.51
N VAL A 179 10.72 -5.49 -5.27
CA VAL A 179 10.74 -4.64 -4.06
C VAL A 179 12.04 -3.86 -3.90
N GLU A 180 13.18 -4.40 -4.34
CA GLU A 180 14.47 -3.71 -4.23
C GLU A 180 14.57 -2.53 -5.20
N VAL A 181 14.17 -2.75 -6.45
CA VAL A 181 14.12 -1.69 -7.47
C VAL A 181 13.10 -0.63 -7.09
N ALA A 182 11.91 -1.07 -6.65
CA ALA A 182 10.86 -0.16 -6.21
C ALA A 182 11.33 0.69 -5.04
N ALA A 183 12.00 0.12 -4.03
CA ALA A 183 12.53 0.88 -2.91
C ALA A 183 13.53 1.96 -3.37
N LYS A 184 14.46 1.63 -4.28
CA LYS A 184 15.41 2.61 -4.85
C LYS A 184 14.69 3.75 -5.57
N LYS A 185 13.66 3.44 -6.36
CA LYS A 185 12.90 4.42 -7.15
C LYS A 185 12.00 5.29 -6.26
N LEU A 186 11.34 4.71 -5.25
CA LEU A 186 10.54 5.42 -4.27
C LEU A 186 11.38 6.33 -3.37
N GLN A 187 12.57 5.90 -2.94
CA GLN A 187 13.49 6.73 -2.17
C GLN A 187 13.98 7.95 -2.97
N LYS A 188 14.21 7.79 -4.29
CA LYS A 188 14.50 8.92 -5.19
C LYS A 188 13.30 9.85 -5.34
N LEU A 189 12.09 9.29 -5.42
CA LEU A 189 10.85 10.06 -5.53
C LEU A 189 10.65 10.92 -4.28
N ASN A 190 10.72 10.34 -3.08
CA ASN A 190 10.64 11.09 -1.82
C ASN A 190 11.67 10.56 -0.79
N PRO A 191 12.81 11.26 -0.61
CA PRO A 191 13.84 10.86 0.33
C PRO A 191 13.41 10.88 1.81
N ASP A 192 12.32 11.58 2.13
CA ASP A 192 11.83 11.73 3.50
C ASP A 192 10.89 10.56 3.89
N CYS A 193 10.50 9.72 2.92
CA CYS A 193 9.74 8.48 3.14
C CYS A 193 10.71 7.31 3.41
N LYS A 194 10.51 6.60 4.53
CA LYS A 194 11.26 5.39 4.88
C LYS A 194 10.65 4.19 4.14
N ILE A 195 11.42 3.53 3.29
CA ILE A 195 10.97 2.31 2.60
C ILE A 195 11.46 1.05 3.32
N GLU A 196 10.54 0.16 3.68
CA GLU A 196 10.80 -1.19 4.20
C GLU A 196 10.43 -2.23 3.13
N SER A 197 11.42 -2.79 2.44
CA SER A 197 11.19 -3.79 1.39
C SER A 197 11.24 -5.22 1.93
N LEU A 198 10.19 -6.01 1.68
CA LEU A 198 10.14 -7.44 2.03
C LEU A 198 9.95 -8.29 0.78
N ALA A 199 10.97 -9.07 0.43
CA ALA A 199 10.93 -10.02 -0.69
C ALA A 199 10.31 -11.35 -0.24
N VAL A 200 9.01 -11.34 0.08
CA VAL A 200 8.31 -12.47 0.75
C VAL A 200 6.99 -12.77 0.06
N SER A 201 6.67 -14.06 -0.07
CA SER A 201 5.35 -14.51 -0.50
C SER A 201 4.37 -14.44 0.67
N VAL A 202 3.23 -13.76 0.47
CA VAL A 202 2.17 -13.71 1.50
C VAL A 202 1.34 -14.99 1.46
N ASN A 203 1.25 -15.64 2.62
CA ASN A 203 0.45 -16.86 2.86
C ASN A 203 0.11 -16.95 4.36
N ASP A 204 -0.58 -18.01 4.78
CA ASP A 204 -1.02 -18.19 6.17
C ASP A 204 0.11 -18.19 7.22
N TYR A 205 1.35 -18.43 6.79
CA TYR A 205 2.53 -18.49 7.66
C TYR A 205 3.24 -17.13 7.76
N THR A 206 3.23 -16.35 6.68
CA THR A 206 3.99 -15.09 6.58
C THR A 206 3.14 -13.84 6.79
N ALA A 207 1.82 -13.92 6.56
CA ALA A 207 0.94 -12.75 6.55
C ALA A 207 0.94 -11.99 7.89
N LEU A 208 1.10 -12.69 9.02
CA LEU A 208 1.13 -12.06 10.34
C LEU A 208 2.33 -11.12 10.50
N GLU A 209 3.52 -11.58 10.14
CA GLU A 209 4.75 -10.78 10.21
C GLU A 209 4.70 -9.60 9.22
N VAL A 210 4.12 -9.82 8.05
CA VAL A 210 3.98 -8.80 7.00
C VAL A 210 3.18 -7.59 7.48
N VAL A 211 2.05 -7.79 8.17
CA VAL A 211 1.16 -6.70 8.56
C VAL A 211 1.48 -6.09 9.93
N GLU A 212 2.30 -6.75 10.74
CA GLU A 212 2.54 -6.34 12.12
C GLU A 212 3.12 -4.91 12.21
N GLY A 213 2.50 -4.11 13.09
CA GLY A 213 2.91 -2.73 13.39
C GLY A 213 2.53 -1.69 12.33
N CYS A 214 1.71 -2.04 11.34
CA CYS A 214 1.20 -1.10 10.34
C CYS A 214 -0.13 -0.47 10.77
N ASP A 215 -0.34 0.79 10.38
CA ASP A 215 -1.59 1.52 10.66
C ASP A 215 -2.69 1.16 9.66
N VAL A 216 -2.30 0.85 8.42
CA VAL A 216 -3.20 0.41 7.36
C VAL A 216 -2.44 -0.49 6.38
N VAL A 217 -3.15 -1.50 5.87
CA VAL A 217 -2.65 -2.43 4.85
C VAL A 217 -3.44 -2.20 3.55
N ILE A 218 -2.75 -2.23 2.41
CA ILE A 218 -3.35 -2.13 1.08
C ILE A 218 -3.00 -3.41 0.30
N ASP A 219 -4.02 -4.10 -0.18
CA ASP A 219 -3.94 -5.28 -1.03
C ASP A 219 -3.91 -4.91 -2.51
N ALA A 220 -2.74 -5.10 -3.11
CA ALA A 220 -2.50 -5.02 -4.53
C ALA A 220 -2.05 -6.39 -5.09
N LEU A 221 -2.49 -7.49 -4.47
CA LEU A 221 -2.22 -8.86 -4.89
C LEU A 221 -3.07 -9.22 -6.11
N ASP A 222 -2.66 -10.28 -6.81
CA ASP A 222 -3.41 -10.94 -7.87
C ASP A 222 -3.89 -12.35 -7.46
N SER A 223 -3.41 -12.88 -6.34
CA SER A 223 -3.78 -14.20 -5.81
C SER A 223 -4.93 -14.15 -4.81
N VAL A 224 -5.89 -15.07 -4.95
CA VAL A 224 -7.03 -15.21 -4.02
C VAL A 224 -6.58 -15.75 -2.66
N ASN A 225 -5.74 -16.78 -2.66
CA ASN A 225 -5.23 -17.40 -1.43
C ASN A 225 -4.41 -16.42 -0.59
N ALA A 226 -3.55 -15.63 -1.23
CA ALA A 226 -2.79 -14.59 -0.55
C ALA A 226 -3.69 -13.50 0.07
N ARG A 227 -4.80 -13.13 -0.60
CA ARG A 227 -5.79 -12.20 -0.04
C ARG A 227 -6.49 -12.75 1.19
N TYR A 228 -6.86 -14.03 1.22
CA TYR A 228 -7.43 -14.65 2.42
C TYR A 228 -6.45 -14.62 3.60
N ALA A 229 -5.19 -15.02 3.36
CA ALA A 229 -4.16 -14.97 4.40
C ALA A 229 -3.94 -13.55 4.94
N LEU A 230 -3.89 -12.56 4.05
CA LEU A 230 -3.73 -11.16 4.41
C LEU A 230 -4.93 -10.62 5.20
N ASN A 231 -6.15 -10.93 4.75
CA ASN A 231 -7.39 -10.59 5.47
C ASN A 231 -7.40 -11.18 6.88
N ASN A 232 -7.03 -12.45 7.04
CA ASN A 232 -7.00 -13.12 8.33
C ASN A 232 -6.00 -12.45 9.28
N ALA A 233 -4.82 -12.06 8.76
CA ALA A 233 -3.81 -11.35 9.53
C ALA A 233 -4.29 -9.95 9.96
N CYS A 234 -4.85 -9.15 9.05
CA CYS A 234 -5.41 -7.83 9.35
C CYS A 234 -6.54 -7.90 10.39
N VAL A 235 -7.46 -8.86 10.25
CA VAL A 235 -8.55 -9.07 11.21
C VAL A 235 -8.01 -9.44 12.60
N LYS A 236 -6.98 -10.29 12.66
CA LYS A 236 -6.35 -10.71 13.93
C LYS A 236 -5.70 -9.54 14.67
N PHE A 237 -4.98 -8.67 13.96
CA PHE A 237 -4.34 -7.50 14.57
C PHE A 237 -5.26 -6.29 14.72
N GLY A 238 -6.45 -6.32 14.12
CA GLY A 238 -7.36 -5.17 14.12
C GLY A 238 -6.87 -4.02 13.22
N ILE A 239 -6.11 -4.33 12.17
CA ILE A 239 -5.53 -3.35 11.24
C ILE A 239 -6.50 -3.11 10.06
N PRO A 240 -6.92 -1.85 9.79
CA PRO A 240 -7.68 -1.52 8.60
C PRO A 240 -7.02 -1.98 7.30
N PHE A 241 -7.84 -2.46 6.38
CA PHE A 241 -7.38 -3.13 5.17
C PHE A 241 -8.14 -2.62 3.94
N VAL A 242 -7.44 -2.06 2.97
CA VAL A 242 -7.99 -1.57 1.70
C VAL A 242 -7.63 -2.57 0.62
N THR A 243 -8.57 -2.93 -0.24
CA THR A 243 -8.33 -3.96 -1.27
C THR A 243 -8.87 -3.50 -2.60
N GLY A 244 -8.06 -3.75 -3.64
CA GLY A 244 -8.39 -3.54 -5.03
C GLY A 244 -8.11 -4.79 -5.85
N ALA A 245 -8.88 -4.97 -6.92
CA ALA A 245 -8.59 -5.97 -7.94
C ALA A 245 -8.98 -5.42 -9.32
N ALA A 246 -8.30 -5.89 -10.37
CA ALA A 246 -8.63 -5.55 -11.74
C ALA A 246 -8.31 -6.71 -12.69
N VAL A 247 -9.15 -6.87 -13.70
CA VAL A 247 -8.99 -7.86 -14.78
C VAL A 247 -9.64 -7.31 -16.05
N GLY A 248 -8.99 -7.48 -17.21
CA GLY A 248 -9.46 -6.87 -18.45
C GLY A 248 -9.61 -5.35 -18.31
N VAL A 249 -10.84 -4.87 -18.49
CA VAL A 249 -11.23 -3.45 -18.35
C VAL A 249 -12.03 -3.15 -17.08
N SER A 250 -12.22 -4.16 -16.23
CA SER A 250 -13.03 -4.06 -15.02
C SER A 250 -12.17 -4.04 -13.76
N GLY A 251 -12.65 -3.33 -12.74
CA GLY A 251 -11.98 -3.24 -11.45
C GLY A 251 -12.97 -3.17 -10.29
N GLN A 252 -12.47 -3.48 -9.10
CA GLN A 252 -13.22 -3.39 -7.87
C GLN A 252 -12.35 -2.84 -6.74
N ALA A 253 -12.97 -2.13 -5.82
CA ALA A 253 -12.32 -1.67 -4.59
C ALA A 253 -13.29 -1.68 -3.41
N PHE A 254 -12.77 -2.02 -2.22
CA PHE A 254 -13.50 -1.88 -0.96
C PHE A 254 -12.56 -1.74 0.24
N THR A 255 -13.12 -1.40 1.39
CA THR A 255 -12.37 -1.22 2.62
C THR A 255 -12.94 -2.08 3.74
N ILE A 256 -12.05 -2.76 4.46
CA ILE A 256 -12.36 -3.61 5.59
C ILE A 256 -11.87 -2.90 6.86
N LEU A 257 -12.81 -2.61 7.75
CA LEU A 257 -12.56 -2.20 9.13
C LEU A 257 -12.78 -3.44 10.01
N PRO A 258 -11.71 -4.08 10.53
CA PRO A 258 -11.82 -5.30 11.32
C PRO A 258 -12.87 -5.20 12.43
N LYS A 259 -13.72 -6.23 12.52
CA LYS A 259 -14.83 -6.36 13.49
C LYS A 259 -15.95 -5.31 13.37
N GLU A 260 -15.83 -4.32 12.48
CA GLU A 260 -16.85 -3.30 12.22
C GLU A 260 -17.58 -3.52 10.88
N SER A 261 -16.85 -3.78 9.80
CA SER A 261 -17.40 -4.04 8.47
C SER A 261 -17.35 -5.53 8.11
N ALA A 262 -17.94 -5.87 6.95
CA ALA A 262 -17.67 -7.15 6.30
C ALA A 262 -16.16 -7.32 6.09
N CYS A 263 -15.61 -8.48 6.44
CA CYS A 263 -14.26 -8.87 6.03
C CYS A 263 -14.28 -9.53 4.65
N TYR A 264 -13.11 -9.85 4.09
CA TYR A 264 -13.02 -10.45 2.75
C TYR A 264 -13.83 -11.75 2.67
N TYR A 265 -13.74 -12.60 3.70
CA TYR A 265 -14.48 -13.86 3.79
C TYR A 265 -16.00 -13.66 3.91
N CYS A 266 -16.48 -12.55 4.52
CA CYS A 266 -17.92 -12.25 4.54
C CYS A 266 -18.47 -11.98 3.14
N MET A 267 -17.68 -11.32 2.30
CA MET A 267 -18.08 -10.94 0.94
C MET A 267 -17.91 -12.08 -0.04
N PHE A 268 -16.85 -12.86 0.14
CA PHE A 268 -16.45 -13.92 -0.75
C PHE A 268 -16.05 -15.15 0.07
N PRO A 269 -17.01 -15.99 0.48
CA PRO A 269 -16.70 -17.25 1.15
C PRO A 269 -16.17 -18.26 0.13
N GLU A 270 -15.05 -18.92 0.45
CA GLU A 270 -14.56 -20.12 -0.28
C GLU A 270 -14.33 -19.93 -1.80
N LEU A 271 -13.78 -18.78 -2.22
CA LEU A 271 -13.37 -18.61 -3.62
C LEU A 271 -12.26 -19.60 -3.97
N ASN A 272 -12.50 -20.37 -5.04
CA ASN A 272 -11.48 -21.23 -5.61
C ASN A 272 -10.64 -20.44 -6.62
N GLU A 273 -9.34 -20.29 -6.34
CA GLU A 273 -8.37 -19.61 -7.19
C GLU A 273 -8.33 -20.19 -8.61
N ASP A 274 -8.44 -21.52 -8.75
CA ASP A 274 -8.39 -22.21 -10.05
C ASP A 274 -9.54 -21.85 -10.99
N THR A 275 -10.63 -21.32 -10.43
CA THR A 275 -11.83 -20.94 -11.18
C THR A 275 -11.89 -19.46 -11.53
N MET A 276 -10.92 -18.66 -11.06
CA MET A 276 -10.93 -17.21 -11.22
C MET A 276 -10.12 -16.79 -12.46
N PRO A 277 -10.63 -15.83 -13.26
CA PRO A 277 -9.88 -15.28 -14.38
C PRO A 277 -8.64 -14.53 -13.87
N THR A 278 -7.48 -14.79 -14.49
CA THR A 278 -6.22 -14.12 -14.14
C THR A 278 -5.84 -13.08 -15.18
N CYS A 279 -5.05 -12.08 -14.79
CA CYS A 279 -4.50 -11.09 -15.70
C CYS A 279 -3.65 -11.72 -16.83
N SER A 280 -3.04 -12.87 -16.60
CA SER A 280 -2.27 -13.61 -17.61
C SER A 280 -3.15 -14.28 -18.67
N ILE A 281 -4.42 -14.57 -18.34
CA ILE A 281 -5.37 -15.21 -19.25
C ILE A 281 -6.19 -14.14 -19.99
N GLU A 282 -6.79 -13.21 -19.25
CA GLU A 282 -7.70 -12.19 -19.80
C GLU A 282 -6.99 -10.91 -20.28
N GLY A 283 -5.75 -10.69 -19.86
CA GLY A 283 -5.10 -9.39 -19.97
C GLY A 283 -5.61 -8.38 -18.95
N VAL A 284 -5.03 -7.19 -18.95
CA VAL A 284 -5.46 -6.08 -18.09
C VAL A 284 -5.10 -4.73 -18.71
N HIS A 285 -6.05 -3.80 -18.68
CA HIS A 285 -5.86 -2.45 -19.18
C HIS A 285 -5.08 -1.60 -18.16
N PRO A 286 -3.94 -0.96 -18.52
CA PRO A 286 -3.12 -0.22 -17.55
C PRO A 286 -3.87 0.89 -16.80
N SER A 287 -4.84 1.55 -17.45
CA SER A 287 -5.64 2.61 -16.81
C SER A 287 -6.54 2.11 -15.69
N ILE A 288 -7.09 0.88 -15.75
CA ILE A 288 -7.95 0.39 -14.66
C ILE A 288 -7.14 0.23 -13.39
N LEU A 289 -5.89 -0.22 -13.49
CA LEU A 289 -4.95 -0.34 -12.36
C LEU A 289 -4.67 1.03 -11.72
N SER A 290 -4.51 2.07 -12.54
CA SER A 290 -4.28 3.43 -12.04
C SER A 290 -5.49 4.04 -11.35
N ILE A 291 -6.71 3.71 -11.83
CA ILE A 291 -7.98 4.17 -11.26
C ILE A 291 -8.25 3.45 -9.94
N VAL A 292 -8.22 2.11 -9.93
CA VAL A 292 -8.41 1.30 -8.72
C VAL A 292 -7.36 1.68 -7.67
N GLY A 293 -6.07 1.70 -8.04
CA GLY A 293 -5.02 2.08 -7.10
C GLY A 293 -5.13 3.52 -6.59
N GLY A 294 -5.68 4.44 -7.38
CA GLY A 294 -5.98 5.81 -6.92
C GLY A 294 -7.10 5.83 -5.86
N ILE A 295 -8.11 5.00 -6.03
CA ILE A 295 -9.22 4.84 -5.08
C ILE A 295 -8.72 4.20 -3.79
N GLU A 296 -7.87 3.17 -3.88
CA GLU A 296 -7.27 2.53 -2.70
C GLU A 296 -6.43 3.52 -1.88
N VAL A 297 -5.61 4.34 -2.54
CA VAL A 297 -4.86 5.43 -1.88
C VAL A 297 -5.81 6.40 -1.18
N SER A 298 -6.91 6.79 -1.83
CA SER A 298 -7.89 7.70 -1.23
C SER A 298 -8.53 7.13 0.04
N GLU A 299 -8.89 5.84 0.04
CA GLU A 299 -9.45 5.16 1.22
C GLU A 299 -8.42 5.01 2.33
N ALA A 300 -7.18 4.63 2.00
CA ALA A 300 -6.09 4.54 2.97
C ALA A 300 -5.78 5.89 3.64
N VAL A 301 -5.77 6.99 2.86
CA VAL A 301 -5.56 8.34 3.38
C VAL A 301 -6.70 8.77 4.30
N LYS A 302 -7.96 8.40 3.99
CA LYS A 302 -9.08 8.65 4.91
C LYS A 302 -8.85 7.95 6.25
N ILE A 303 -8.46 6.66 6.23
CA ILE A 303 -8.14 5.91 7.45
C ILE A 303 -7.05 6.63 8.25
N ILE A 304 -5.91 6.94 7.63
CA ILE A 304 -4.76 7.58 8.29
C ILE A 304 -5.15 8.94 8.88
N THR A 305 -5.94 9.74 8.16
CA THR A 305 -6.37 11.06 8.61
C THR A 305 -7.48 11.02 9.67
N GLY A 306 -8.01 9.84 10.00
CA GLY A 306 -9.06 9.63 11.00
C GLY A 306 -10.48 9.84 10.46
N LYS A 307 -10.66 9.77 9.14
CA LYS A 307 -11.95 9.86 8.46
C LYS A 307 -12.52 8.48 8.18
N LYS A 308 -13.84 8.38 8.17
CA LYS A 308 -14.52 7.13 7.80
C LYS A 308 -14.29 6.82 6.31
N PRO A 309 -13.73 5.65 5.95
CA PRO A 309 -13.59 5.24 4.56
C PRO A 309 -14.95 5.05 3.89
N SER A 310 -15.07 5.53 2.64
CA SER A 310 -16.33 5.57 1.88
C SER A 310 -16.79 4.20 1.38
N LEU A 311 -15.87 3.23 1.30
CA LEU A 311 -16.09 1.87 0.83
C LEU A 311 -16.10 0.83 1.97
N SER A 312 -16.26 1.28 3.23
CA SER A 312 -16.37 0.38 4.40
C SER A 312 -17.66 -0.46 4.44
N GLN A 313 -18.66 -0.15 3.63
CA GLN A 313 -19.97 -0.83 3.63
C GLN A 313 -20.47 -1.16 2.22
N ARG A 314 -19.57 -1.12 1.23
CA ARG A 314 -19.90 -1.40 -0.17
C ARG A 314 -18.66 -1.76 -0.96
N ILE A 315 -18.85 -2.58 -1.98
CA ILE A 315 -17.89 -2.82 -3.05
C ILE A 315 -18.19 -1.82 -4.16
N LEU A 316 -17.18 -1.07 -4.59
CA LEU A 316 -17.24 -0.28 -5.80
C LEU A 316 -16.82 -1.16 -6.98
N HIS A 317 -17.62 -1.18 -8.02
CA HIS A 317 -17.33 -1.82 -9.30
C HIS A 317 -17.10 -0.73 -10.35
N ILE A 318 -16.08 -0.93 -11.16
CA ILE A 318 -15.62 0.01 -12.18
C ILE A 318 -15.54 -0.76 -13.49
N ASP A 319 -16.18 -0.24 -14.53
CA ASP A 319 -16.10 -0.77 -15.89
C ASP A 319 -15.62 0.32 -16.83
N LEU A 320 -14.45 0.16 -17.44
CA LEU A 320 -13.91 1.14 -18.39
C LEU A 320 -14.51 1.04 -19.79
N GLU A 321 -15.18 -0.06 -20.14
CA GLU A 321 -15.82 -0.17 -21.44
C GLU A 321 -16.97 0.83 -21.56
N ASN A 322 -17.82 0.89 -20.53
CA ASN A 322 -18.96 1.80 -20.46
C ASN A 322 -18.69 3.07 -19.62
N LEU A 323 -17.54 3.14 -18.94
CA LEU A 323 -17.17 4.15 -17.95
C LEU A 323 -18.17 4.22 -16.78
N ASP A 324 -18.59 3.06 -16.30
CA ASP A 324 -19.58 2.94 -15.23
C ASP A 324 -18.94 2.71 -13.86
N PHE A 325 -19.52 3.38 -12.86
CA PHE A 325 -19.17 3.23 -11.46
C PHE A 325 -20.41 2.84 -10.68
N THR A 326 -20.51 1.56 -10.31
CA THR A 326 -21.64 1.02 -9.57
C THR A 326 -21.20 0.50 -8.21
N SER A 327 -22.11 0.36 -7.26
CA SER A 327 -21.73 -0.14 -5.94
C SER A 327 -22.74 -1.10 -5.34
N THR A 328 -22.24 -2.15 -4.70
CA THR A 328 -23.03 -3.17 -4.01
C THR A 328 -22.80 -3.04 -2.51
N ARG A 329 -23.87 -2.93 -1.72
CA ARG A 329 -23.77 -2.86 -0.25
C ARG A 329 -23.30 -4.20 0.32
N THR A 330 -22.52 -4.12 1.39
CA THR A 330 -21.96 -5.29 2.08
C THR A 330 -22.27 -5.25 3.56
N PHE A 331 -22.49 -6.41 4.16
CA PHE A 331 -22.83 -6.56 5.56
C PHE A 331 -21.90 -7.57 6.22
N ARG A 332 -21.47 -7.26 7.45
CA ARG A 332 -20.70 -8.20 8.26
C ARG A 332 -21.60 -9.38 8.63
N ALA A 333 -21.17 -10.60 8.35
CA ALA A 333 -21.83 -11.80 8.85
C ALA A 333 -21.40 -12.05 10.32
N GLU A 334 -22.38 -12.22 11.22
CA GLU A 334 -22.10 -12.44 12.65
C GLU A 334 -21.42 -13.79 12.88
N GLU A 335 -21.81 -14.80 12.13
CA GLU A 335 -21.29 -16.16 12.11
C GLU A 335 -20.06 -16.34 11.20
N CYS A 336 -19.46 -15.26 10.69
CA CYS A 336 -18.24 -15.36 9.89
C CYS A 336 -17.13 -16.07 10.70
N PRO A 337 -16.46 -17.09 10.14
CA PRO A 337 -15.43 -17.83 10.87
C PRO A 337 -14.11 -17.07 11.03
N ILE A 338 -13.98 -15.92 10.37
CA ILE A 338 -12.77 -15.06 10.43
C ILE A 338 -12.98 -13.89 11.37
N CYS A 339 -14.02 -13.08 11.17
CA CYS A 339 -14.25 -11.85 11.94
C CYS A 339 -15.47 -11.93 12.88
N GLY A 340 -16.14 -13.08 12.97
CA GLY A 340 -17.38 -13.32 13.71
C GLY A 340 -17.25 -14.39 14.79
N THR A 341 -18.37 -15.02 15.16
CA THR A 341 -18.47 -16.08 16.17
C THR A 341 -18.29 -17.49 15.60
N GLY A 342 -18.32 -17.62 14.26
CA GLY A 342 -18.15 -18.88 13.57
C GLY A 342 -16.78 -19.50 13.87
N LYS A 343 -16.67 -20.82 13.68
CA LYS A 343 -15.40 -21.53 13.75
C LYS A 343 -15.06 -22.05 12.37
N ILE A 344 -13.82 -21.86 11.93
CA ILE A 344 -13.30 -22.58 10.76
C ILE A 344 -13.26 -24.07 11.16
N THR A 345 -14.02 -24.91 10.47
CA THR A 345 -13.73 -26.35 10.46
C THR A 345 -12.37 -26.50 9.80
N SER A 346 -11.33 -26.71 10.62
CA SER A 346 -9.96 -26.87 10.13
C SER A 346 -9.93 -28.00 9.11
N VAL A 347 -9.74 -27.67 7.84
CA VAL A 347 -9.27 -28.67 6.88
C VAL A 347 -7.84 -28.99 7.33
N PRO A 348 -7.52 -30.26 7.62
CA PRO A 348 -6.19 -30.63 8.12
C PRO A 348 -5.12 -30.07 7.18
N LYS A 349 -4.14 -29.37 7.76
CA LYS A 349 -2.98 -28.85 7.02
C LYS A 349 -2.38 -30.00 6.19
N GLN A 350 -2.33 -29.80 4.89
CA GLN A 350 -1.67 -30.76 4.01
C GLN A 350 -0.15 -30.69 4.27
N GLU A 351 0.49 -31.86 4.27
CA GLU A 351 1.93 -32.02 4.49
C GLU A 351 2.75 -31.34 3.37
N LEU A 352 2.18 -31.27 2.17
CA LEU A 352 2.78 -30.72 0.96
C LEU A 352 1.74 -29.85 0.24
N ILE A 353 2.17 -28.69 -0.23
CA ILE A 353 1.45 -27.84 -1.19
C ILE A 353 1.93 -28.25 -2.58
N LEU A 354 0.99 -28.49 -3.50
CA LEU A 354 1.29 -28.87 -4.87
C LEU A 354 0.72 -27.85 -5.84
N GLU A 355 1.55 -27.37 -6.76
CA GLU A 355 1.14 -26.45 -7.83
C GLU A 355 1.54 -27.05 -9.18
N GLU A 356 0.59 -27.21 -10.11
CA GLU A 356 0.94 -27.56 -11.49
C GLU A 356 1.48 -26.32 -12.21
N LEU A 357 2.72 -26.40 -12.68
CA LEU A 357 3.36 -25.33 -13.43
C LEU A 357 3.07 -25.50 -14.92
N CYS A 358 2.65 -24.43 -15.58
CA CYS A 358 2.51 -24.35 -17.04
C CYS A 358 3.87 -24.46 -17.76
N GLY A 359 4.41 -25.68 -17.86
CA GLY A 359 5.74 -25.96 -18.42
C GLY A 359 5.74 -26.41 -19.88
N ARG A 360 6.58 -25.77 -20.71
CA ARG A 360 6.80 -26.06 -22.16
C ARG A 360 7.66 -27.31 -22.42
N ASN A 361 7.64 -28.31 -21.55
CA ASN A 361 8.53 -29.48 -21.62
C ASN A 361 7.99 -30.59 -22.55
N ARG A 362 7.83 -30.28 -23.84
CA ARG A 362 7.39 -31.25 -24.87
C ARG A 362 6.11 -32.03 -24.50
N GLY A 363 5.18 -31.39 -23.78
CA GLY A 363 3.91 -32.01 -23.34
C GLY A 363 3.96 -32.75 -22.00
N LYS A 364 5.09 -32.76 -21.28
CA LYS A 364 5.19 -33.35 -19.94
C LYS A 364 4.70 -32.39 -18.86
N ARG A 365 3.79 -32.86 -17.99
CA ARG A 365 3.28 -32.12 -16.84
C ARG A 365 4.41 -31.82 -15.85
N THR A 366 4.32 -30.67 -15.20
CA THR A 366 5.35 -30.19 -14.26
C THR A 366 4.69 -29.77 -12.96
N TYR A 367 5.19 -30.25 -11.84
CA TYR A 367 4.66 -29.96 -10.51
C TYR A 367 5.72 -29.31 -9.64
N SER A 368 5.33 -28.24 -8.95
CA SER A 368 6.05 -27.71 -7.80
C SER A 368 5.49 -28.35 -6.55
N VAL A 369 6.34 -29.03 -5.78
CA VAL A 369 6.02 -29.60 -4.47
C VAL A 369 6.70 -28.73 -3.42
N THR A 370 5.94 -28.14 -2.50
CA THR A 370 6.49 -27.33 -1.41
C THR A 370 6.01 -27.87 -0.07
N PRO A 371 6.92 -28.32 0.83
CA PRO A 371 6.53 -28.72 2.16
C PRO A 371 6.05 -27.51 2.98
N THR A 372 5.05 -27.73 3.83
CA THR A 372 4.52 -26.66 4.70
C THR A 372 5.47 -26.28 5.84
N ASP A 373 6.44 -27.14 6.15
CA ASP A 373 7.58 -26.87 7.04
C ASP A 373 8.90 -26.86 6.25
N THR A 374 9.73 -25.84 6.46
CA THR A 374 11.05 -25.74 5.79
C THR A 374 12.12 -26.57 6.50
N PHE A 375 12.99 -27.22 5.73
CA PHE A 375 14.13 -27.99 6.25
C PHE A 375 15.25 -28.06 5.21
N ASP A 376 16.49 -28.33 5.64
CA ASP A 376 17.61 -28.51 4.72
C ASP A 376 17.60 -29.93 4.12
N VAL A 377 17.60 -30.03 2.79
CA VAL A 377 17.66 -31.29 2.05
C VAL A 377 19.06 -31.91 2.18
N ASP A 378 19.13 -33.14 2.67
CA ASP A 378 20.37 -33.93 2.67
C ASP A 378 20.64 -34.45 1.26
N THR A 379 21.42 -33.68 0.50
CA THR A 379 21.72 -33.99 -0.91
C THR A 379 22.48 -35.31 -1.08
N VAL A 380 23.19 -35.79 -0.06
CA VAL A 380 23.93 -37.06 -0.10
C VAL A 380 22.94 -38.23 0.00
N ILE A 381 22.01 -38.18 0.96
CA ILE A 381 20.96 -39.20 1.11
C ILE A 381 20.08 -39.25 -0.14
N VAL A 382 19.59 -38.09 -0.59
CA VAL A 382 18.71 -38.03 -1.78
C VAL A 382 19.44 -38.56 -3.02
N SER A 383 20.72 -38.19 -3.23
CA SER A 383 21.50 -38.71 -4.36
C SER A 383 21.68 -40.23 -4.31
N ASN A 384 21.90 -40.81 -3.13
CA ASN A 384 22.06 -42.25 -2.98
C ASN A 384 20.75 -43.00 -3.26
N ILE A 385 19.62 -42.47 -2.80
CA ILE A 385 18.29 -43.03 -3.08
C ILE A 385 17.96 -42.92 -4.56
N ALA A 386 18.19 -41.74 -5.15
CA ALA A 386 17.94 -41.47 -6.55
C ALA A 386 18.71 -42.44 -7.47
N LYS A 387 20.00 -42.68 -7.20
CA LYS A 387 20.82 -43.64 -7.96
C LYS A 387 20.27 -45.07 -7.87
N LYS A 388 19.79 -45.51 -6.70
CA LYS A 388 19.14 -46.83 -6.54
C LYS A 388 17.84 -46.94 -7.32
N GLN A 389 17.14 -45.82 -7.51
CA GLN A 389 15.92 -45.72 -8.31
C GLN A 389 16.18 -45.45 -9.81
N GLY A 390 17.44 -45.48 -10.26
CA GLY A 390 17.80 -45.32 -11.67
C GLY A 390 17.91 -43.87 -12.17
N PHE A 391 17.92 -42.89 -11.27
CA PHE A 391 18.21 -41.49 -11.62
C PHE A 391 19.70 -41.23 -11.75
N ILE A 392 20.06 -40.38 -12.70
CA ILE A 392 21.38 -39.77 -12.85
C ILE A 392 21.34 -38.43 -12.10
N VAL A 393 22.35 -38.17 -11.27
CA VAL A 393 22.54 -36.86 -10.63
C VAL A 393 23.23 -35.95 -11.64
N GLU A 394 22.49 -34.97 -12.18
CA GLU A 394 23.02 -34.04 -13.19
C GLU A 394 23.76 -32.87 -12.55
N ASN A 395 23.28 -32.41 -11.40
CA ASN A 395 23.87 -31.28 -10.68
C ASN A 395 23.74 -31.47 -9.16
N LEU A 396 24.81 -31.12 -8.45
CA LEU A 396 24.85 -31.02 -7.00
C LEU A 396 25.54 -29.70 -6.66
N GLY A 397 24.76 -28.70 -6.24
CA GLY A 397 25.25 -27.35 -5.94
C GLY A 397 24.77 -26.85 -4.58
N ASP A 398 25.26 -25.68 -4.18
CA ASP A 398 24.99 -25.12 -2.85
C ASP A 398 23.51 -24.77 -2.59
N LEU A 399 22.72 -24.66 -3.66
CA LEU A 399 21.30 -24.28 -3.63
C LEU A 399 20.34 -25.44 -3.86
N GLY A 400 20.83 -26.64 -4.20
CA GLY A 400 19.96 -27.76 -4.52
C GLY A 400 20.64 -28.87 -5.31
N LEU A 401 19.84 -29.85 -5.74
CA LEU A 401 20.29 -30.96 -6.56
C LEU A 401 19.28 -31.27 -7.67
N SER A 402 19.78 -31.70 -8.83
CA SER A 402 18.96 -32.08 -9.98
C SER A 402 19.21 -33.53 -10.37
N LEU A 403 18.12 -34.26 -10.53
CA LEU A 403 18.04 -35.69 -10.85
C LEU A 403 17.29 -35.86 -12.16
N ARG A 404 17.73 -36.82 -12.99
CA ARG A 404 17.04 -37.13 -14.25
C ARG A 404 17.04 -38.62 -14.57
N THR A 405 15.94 -39.10 -15.15
CA THR A 405 15.85 -40.34 -15.93
C THR A 405 15.49 -39.98 -17.38
N ASN A 406 15.29 -40.98 -18.26
CA ASN A 406 14.81 -40.70 -19.62
C ASN A 406 13.48 -39.94 -19.62
N ASP A 407 12.64 -40.18 -18.61
CA ASP A 407 11.28 -39.68 -18.60
C ASP A 407 10.98 -38.60 -17.55
N LEU A 408 11.73 -38.59 -16.45
CA LEU A 408 11.48 -37.75 -15.28
C LEU A 408 12.66 -36.83 -15.01
N SER A 409 12.38 -35.63 -14.51
CA SER A 409 13.39 -34.73 -13.95
C SER A 409 12.90 -34.23 -12.60
N VAL A 410 13.74 -34.29 -11.57
CA VAL A 410 13.42 -33.80 -10.23
C VAL A 410 14.52 -32.83 -9.80
N SER A 411 14.16 -31.60 -9.45
CA SER A 411 15.11 -30.62 -8.90
C SER A 411 14.70 -30.24 -7.50
N PHE A 412 15.46 -30.68 -6.49
CA PHE A 412 15.28 -30.28 -5.10
C PHE A 412 16.00 -28.97 -4.83
N MET A 413 15.29 -28.05 -4.20
CA MET A 413 15.87 -26.84 -3.61
C MET A 413 16.38 -27.16 -2.21
N LYS A 414 17.39 -26.42 -1.75
CA LYS A 414 17.99 -26.62 -0.42
C LYS A 414 16.97 -26.66 0.71
N LYS A 415 15.90 -25.86 0.63
CA LYS A 415 14.89 -25.71 1.69
C LYS A 415 13.67 -26.64 1.58
N GLY A 416 13.76 -27.71 0.80
CA GLY A 416 12.76 -28.78 0.77
C GLY A 416 11.87 -28.77 -0.45
N SER A 417 11.56 -27.61 -1.06
CA SER A 417 10.75 -27.58 -2.28
C SER A 417 11.41 -28.36 -3.42
N ALA A 418 10.59 -28.95 -4.30
CA ALA A 418 11.08 -29.63 -5.48
C ALA A 418 10.23 -29.33 -6.71
N VAL A 419 10.87 -29.31 -7.88
CA VAL A 419 10.18 -29.27 -9.17
C VAL A 419 10.31 -30.64 -9.83
N ILE A 420 9.17 -31.25 -10.17
CA ILE A 420 9.05 -32.58 -10.77
C ILE A 420 8.45 -32.45 -12.16
N VAL A 421 9.20 -32.88 -13.18
CA VAL A 421 8.78 -32.89 -14.58
C VAL A 421 8.55 -34.33 -15.02
N GLY A 422 7.43 -34.58 -15.68
CA GLY A 422 7.10 -35.88 -16.29
C GLY A 422 6.24 -36.80 -15.43
N SER A 423 5.86 -36.37 -14.22
CA SER A 423 4.87 -37.10 -13.42
C SER A 423 3.50 -37.10 -14.09
N LYS A 424 2.75 -38.19 -13.91
CA LYS A 424 1.47 -38.40 -14.59
C LYS A 424 0.37 -37.51 -14.03
N ASP A 425 0.37 -37.40 -12.71
CA ASP A 425 -0.60 -36.66 -11.92
C ASP A 425 0.04 -36.18 -10.60
N GLU A 426 -0.76 -35.50 -9.80
CA GLU A 426 -0.38 -34.93 -8.52
C GLU A 426 0.08 -35.99 -7.49
N ASN A 427 -0.59 -37.13 -7.46
CA ASN A 427 -0.27 -38.22 -6.53
C ASN A 427 1.06 -38.87 -6.88
N ASP A 428 1.32 -39.08 -8.17
CA ASP A 428 2.59 -39.58 -8.69
C ASP A 428 3.74 -38.63 -8.34
N ALA A 429 3.54 -37.31 -8.46
CA ALA A 429 4.52 -36.31 -8.07
C ALA A 429 4.82 -36.34 -6.56
N ILE A 430 3.79 -36.44 -5.71
CA ILE A 430 3.95 -36.53 -4.25
C ILE A 430 4.69 -37.81 -3.84
N LEU A 431 4.32 -38.97 -4.41
CA LEU A 431 4.99 -40.24 -4.11
C LEU A 431 6.45 -40.22 -4.55
N LEU A 432 6.74 -39.65 -5.72
CA LEU A 432 8.10 -39.51 -6.21
C LEU A 432 8.93 -38.57 -5.34
N TYR A 433 8.36 -37.43 -4.95
CA TYR A 433 8.99 -36.50 -4.01
C TYR A 433 9.36 -37.20 -2.69
N LYS A 434 8.39 -37.86 -2.05
CA LYS A 434 8.58 -38.53 -0.76
C LYS A 434 9.58 -39.69 -0.86
N SER A 435 9.51 -40.47 -1.93
CA SER A 435 10.41 -41.62 -2.11
C SER A 435 11.86 -41.19 -2.30
N LEU A 436 12.11 -40.05 -2.96
CA LEU A 436 13.46 -39.52 -3.17
C LEU A 436 14.00 -38.78 -1.94
N LEU A 437 13.12 -38.09 -1.18
CA LEU A 437 13.52 -37.30 -0.02
C LEU A 437 14.11 -38.15 1.11
N GLY A 438 13.69 -39.42 1.24
CA GLY A 438 14.28 -40.36 2.19
C GLY A 438 14.01 -40.08 3.66
N ARG A 439 13.02 -39.23 3.96
CA ARG A 439 12.61 -38.82 5.30
C ARG A 439 11.08 -38.80 5.42
N GLU A 440 10.56 -39.18 6.58
CA GLU A 440 9.16 -38.87 6.97
C GLU A 440 9.04 -37.40 7.38
N LEU A 441 8.15 -36.66 6.72
CA LEU A 441 7.79 -35.30 7.15
C LEU A 441 6.89 -35.42 8.38
N SER A 442 7.12 -34.58 9.39
CA SER A 442 6.37 -34.68 10.64
C SER A 442 4.91 -34.32 10.43
N THR A 443 4.00 -35.25 10.71
CA THR A 443 2.58 -34.95 10.95
C THR A 443 2.46 -34.23 12.28
N LYS A 444 2.58 -32.90 12.29
CA LYS A 444 2.03 -32.13 13.40
C LYS A 444 0.51 -32.14 13.25
N THR A 445 -0.12 -33.12 13.88
CA THR A 445 -1.55 -33.06 14.21
C THR A 445 -1.72 -31.84 15.12
N SER A 446 -2.12 -30.71 14.55
CA SER A 446 -2.46 -29.52 15.31
C SER A 446 -3.73 -29.80 16.12
N LEU A 447 -3.61 -29.80 17.45
CA LEU A 447 -4.71 -29.65 18.40
C LEU A 447 -5.44 -28.31 18.21
#